data_AF-A0A932JA30-F1
#
_entry.id   AF-A0A932JA30-F1
#
_cell.length_a   1.000
_cell.length_b   1.000
_cell.length_c   1.000
_cell.angle_alpha   90.00
_cell.angle_beta   90.00
_cell.angle_gamma   90.00
#
_symmetry.space_group_name_H-M   'P 1'
#
loop_
_entity.id
_entity.type
_entity.pdbx_description
1 polymer ?
#
loop_
_entity_poly.entity_id
_entity_poly.type
_entity_poly.pdbx_seq_one_letter_code
_entity_poly.pdbx_strand_id
1 'polypeptide(L)'
;MKPIRFFAILLVLAVLLLPATHLALAWPDQPPDAAFISGPGIAGQIEITDKAVLRVLRLGGVEDFAGGPVAEPAAGNYYTITRYFYDGEFNFGVLTYAATPAGSYIRFDDGPDLSGNHTEFNGKWFRVTNEGETAIQNLLQTMGVSPVAPSAAVEIGPAASANTTALSPSQPLIWVAVLVGVLALSGGILALARLYPIEKAK
;
A
#
# COMPACT_ATOMS: atom_id res chain seq x y z
N MET A 1 -52.81 -8.16 -9.60
CA MET A 1 -51.47 -8.79 -9.71
C MET A 1 -51.32 -9.82 -8.60
N LYS A 2 -50.82 -11.03 -8.88
CA LYS A 2 -50.73 -12.11 -7.88
C LYS A 2 -49.62 -11.79 -6.84
N PRO A 3 -49.90 -11.88 -5.52
CA PRO A 3 -49.00 -11.44 -4.45
C PRO A 3 -47.62 -12.16 -4.47
N ILE A 4 -47.58 -13.36 -5.04
CA ILE A 4 -46.38 -14.18 -5.19
C ILE A 4 -45.32 -13.52 -6.08
N ARG A 5 -45.72 -12.76 -7.10
CA ARG A 5 -44.77 -12.10 -8.01
C ARG A 5 -44.07 -10.92 -7.36
N PHE A 6 -44.72 -10.27 -6.39
CA PHE A 6 -44.15 -9.13 -5.69
C PHE A 6 -43.05 -9.57 -4.73
N PHE A 7 -43.27 -10.68 -4.01
CA PHE A 7 -42.28 -11.29 -3.12
C PHE A 7 -41.01 -11.76 -3.86
N ALA A 8 -41.16 -12.37 -5.03
CA ALA A 8 -40.01 -12.82 -5.82
C ALA A 8 -39.12 -11.65 -6.29
N ILE A 9 -39.72 -10.52 -6.68
CA ILE A 9 -38.97 -9.33 -7.11
C ILE A 9 -38.24 -8.70 -5.92
N LEU A 10 -38.88 -8.64 -4.74
CA LEU A 10 -38.30 -8.09 -3.52
C LEU A 10 -37.12 -8.96 -3.02
N LEU A 11 -37.23 -10.28 -3.13
CA LEU A 11 -36.14 -11.21 -2.79
C LEU A 11 -34.94 -11.04 -3.72
N VAL A 12 -35.17 -10.92 -5.04
CA VAL A 12 -34.09 -10.71 -6.01
C VAL A 12 -33.42 -9.35 -5.81
N LEU A 13 -34.19 -8.30 -5.49
CA LEU A 13 -33.61 -7.00 -5.12
C LEU A 13 -32.80 -7.07 -3.82
N ALA A 14 -33.28 -7.79 -2.81
CA ALA A 14 -32.55 -7.97 -1.55
C ALA A 14 -31.24 -8.77 -1.74
N VAL A 15 -31.22 -9.75 -2.65
CA VAL A 15 -30.01 -10.51 -3.00
C VAL A 15 -29.03 -9.68 -3.83
N LEU A 16 -29.52 -8.78 -4.70
CA LEU A 16 -28.69 -7.81 -5.43
C LEU A 16 -28.16 -6.67 -4.54
N LEU A 17 -28.78 -6.45 -3.37
CA LEU A 17 -28.36 -5.48 -2.36
C LEU A 17 -27.48 -6.10 -1.26
N LEU A 18 -27.26 -7.41 -1.28
CA LEU A 18 -26.24 -8.05 -0.44
C LEU A 18 -24.87 -7.55 -0.90
N PRO A 19 -24.04 -7.11 0.04
CA PRO A 19 -23.29 -5.88 -0.14
C PRO A 19 -21.97 -6.11 -0.88
N ALA A 20 -21.68 -5.22 -1.83
CA ALA A 20 -20.34 -5.03 -2.40
C ALA A 20 -19.34 -4.43 -1.37
N THR A 21 -19.50 -4.70 -0.07
CA THR A 21 -18.70 -4.12 1.02
C THR A 21 -17.36 -4.83 1.25
N HIS A 22 -17.01 -5.83 0.44
CA HIS A 22 -15.71 -6.51 0.53
C HIS A 22 -14.65 -5.95 -0.42
N LEU A 23 -14.93 -4.88 -1.18
CA LEU A 23 -13.92 -4.23 -2.03
C LEU A 23 -13.09 -3.18 -1.27
N ALA A 24 -12.76 -3.44 -0.01
CA ALA A 24 -11.61 -2.79 0.61
C ALA A 24 -10.36 -3.55 0.16
N LEU A 25 -9.95 -3.34 -1.11
CA LEU A 25 -8.57 -3.59 -1.52
C LEU A 25 -7.72 -2.57 -0.77
N ALA A 26 -7.37 -2.91 0.48
CA ALA A 26 -6.62 -2.05 1.36
C ALA A 26 -5.15 -2.05 0.90
N TRP A 27 -4.80 -1.05 0.12
CA TRP A 27 -3.53 -0.79 -0.58
C TRP A 27 -3.42 0.74 -0.67
N PRO A 28 -2.26 1.41 -0.78
CA PRO A 28 -0.89 1.14 -0.32
C PRO A 28 -0.58 1.55 1.14
N ASP A 29 -1.55 2.09 1.89
CA ASP A 29 -1.29 2.74 3.20
C ASP A 29 -1.38 1.79 4.42
N GLN A 30 -1.80 0.55 4.24
CA GLN A 30 -1.88 -0.41 5.34
C GLN A 30 -0.51 -0.99 5.69
N PRO A 31 -0.24 -1.25 6.98
CA PRO A 31 0.92 -2.03 7.38
C PRO A 31 0.81 -3.48 6.92
N PRO A 32 1.95 -4.16 6.66
CA PRO A 32 1.95 -5.60 6.49
C PRO A 32 1.42 -6.31 7.75
N ASP A 33 0.75 -7.44 7.55
CA ASP A 33 0.26 -8.29 8.64
C ASP A 33 1.42 -8.98 9.37
N ALA A 34 2.43 -9.37 8.59
CA ALA A 34 3.68 -9.97 9.04
C ALA A 34 4.85 -9.46 8.18
N ALA A 35 6.02 -9.39 8.77
CA ALA A 35 7.26 -9.16 8.04
C ALA A 35 8.36 -10.05 8.59
N PHE A 36 9.35 -10.33 7.78
CA PHE A 36 10.48 -11.18 8.16
C PHE A 36 11.78 -10.48 7.83
N ILE A 37 12.76 -10.55 8.72
CA ILE A 37 14.10 -9.98 8.51
C ILE A 37 15.18 -11.04 8.57
N SER A 38 16.17 -10.91 7.69
CA SER A 38 17.38 -11.73 7.67
C SER A 38 18.59 -10.88 7.28
N GLY A 39 19.79 -11.25 7.72
CA GLY A 39 21.02 -10.54 7.38
C GLY A 39 22.18 -10.86 8.31
N PRO A 40 23.31 -10.14 8.17
CA PRO A 40 24.47 -10.29 9.03
C PRO A 40 24.11 -10.18 10.52
N GLY A 41 24.60 -11.12 11.33
CA GLY A 41 24.32 -11.13 12.77
C GLY A 41 22.93 -11.66 13.17
N ILE A 42 22.09 -12.05 12.21
CA ILE A 42 20.77 -12.65 12.46
C ILE A 42 20.83 -14.15 12.13
N ALA A 43 20.42 -14.99 13.08
CA ALA A 43 20.38 -16.43 12.88
C ALA A 43 19.16 -16.82 12.01
N GLY A 44 19.35 -16.87 10.70
CA GLY A 44 18.30 -17.20 9.74
C GLY A 44 17.35 -16.04 9.50
N GLN A 45 16.05 -16.33 9.46
CA GLN A 45 14.99 -15.35 9.24
C GLN A 45 14.13 -15.25 10.50
N ILE A 46 13.94 -14.03 10.99
CA ILE A 46 13.14 -13.74 12.19
C ILE A 46 11.85 -13.03 11.79
N GLU A 47 10.74 -13.49 12.34
CA GLU A 47 9.44 -12.82 12.19
C GLU A 47 9.38 -11.54 13.04
N ILE A 48 8.89 -10.47 12.44
CA ILE A 48 8.65 -9.17 13.06
C ILE A 48 7.20 -9.15 13.51
N THR A 49 6.98 -9.24 14.83
CA THR A 49 5.64 -9.24 15.43
C THR A 49 5.24 -7.91 16.05
N ASP A 50 6.20 -6.98 16.22
CA ASP A 50 5.94 -5.66 16.79
C ASP A 50 5.07 -4.81 15.85
N LYS A 51 3.85 -4.48 16.30
CA LYS A 51 2.88 -3.71 15.53
C LYS A 51 3.32 -2.27 15.26
N ALA A 52 4.17 -1.68 16.09
CA ALA A 52 4.74 -0.36 15.83
C ALA A 52 5.76 -0.43 14.69
N VAL A 53 6.61 -1.46 14.68
CA VAL A 53 7.58 -1.69 13.58
C VAL A 53 6.84 -2.01 12.28
N LEU A 54 5.85 -2.90 12.32
CA LEU A 54 5.03 -3.21 11.14
C LEU A 54 4.33 -1.96 10.57
N ARG A 55 3.90 -1.02 11.42
CA ARG A 55 3.35 0.27 10.97
C ARG A 55 4.32 1.07 10.12
N VAL A 56 5.58 1.11 10.53
CA VAL A 56 6.66 1.80 9.81
C VAL A 56 7.03 1.05 8.53
N LEU A 57 6.91 -0.28 8.52
CA LEU A 57 7.17 -1.13 7.35
C LEU A 57 6.06 -1.13 6.29
N ARG A 58 5.05 -0.25 6.36
CA ARG A 58 4.14 -0.03 5.22
C ARG A 58 4.88 0.56 4.02
N LEU A 59 4.27 0.52 2.83
CA LEU A 59 4.82 1.17 1.65
C LEU A 59 4.98 2.68 1.88
N GLY A 60 6.19 3.22 1.68
CA GLY A 60 6.50 4.64 1.89
C GLY A 60 6.71 5.02 3.35
N GLY A 61 6.68 4.05 4.28
CA GLY A 61 7.02 4.31 5.69
C GLY A 61 8.52 4.35 5.95
N VAL A 62 9.28 3.49 5.27
CA VAL A 62 10.75 3.45 5.36
C VAL A 62 11.43 4.11 4.17
N GLU A 63 10.78 4.11 3.01
CA GLU A 63 11.31 4.68 1.77
C GLU A 63 11.04 6.19 1.70
N ASP A 64 12.07 7.02 1.56
CA ASP A 64 11.90 8.44 1.25
C ASP A 64 11.59 8.66 -0.23
N PHE A 65 10.33 8.44 -0.60
CA PHE A 65 9.87 8.65 -1.98
C PHE A 65 9.91 10.12 -2.40
N ALA A 66 9.82 11.07 -1.47
CA ALA A 66 9.85 12.50 -1.77
C ALA A 66 11.24 12.95 -2.26
N GLY A 67 12.31 12.33 -1.73
CA GLY A 67 13.68 12.54 -2.20
C GLY A 67 13.99 11.92 -3.57
N GLY A 68 13.12 11.04 -4.07
CA GLY A 68 13.33 10.30 -5.32
C GLY A 68 14.38 9.19 -5.22
N PRO A 69 14.57 8.42 -6.30
CA PRO A 69 15.52 7.32 -6.31
C PRO A 69 16.97 7.81 -6.28
N VAL A 70 17.83 7.04 -5.61
CA VAL A 70 19.27 7.28 -5.50
C VAL A 70 20.06 6.14 -6.14
N ALA A 71 21.37 6.33 -6.30
CA ALA A 71 22.26 5.26 -6.70
C ALA A 71 22.41 4.21 -5.58
N GLU A 72 22.71 2.97 -5.96
CA GLU A 72 23.05 1.90 -5.02
C GLU A 72 24.25 2.31 -4.14
N PRO A 73 24.18 2.11 -2.82
CA PRO A 73 25.31 2.36 -1.94
C PRO A 73 26.47 1.39 -2.23
N ALA A 74 27.71 1.89 -2.20
CA ALA A 74 28.88 1.11 -2.57
C ALA A 74 29.25 -0.01 -1.57
N ALA A 75 28.93 0.16 -0.28
CA ALA A 75 29.25 -0.79 0.77
C ALA A 75 28.35 -0.61 2.00
N GLY A 76 28.01 -1.71 2.66
CA GLY A 76 27.22 -1.70 3.89
C GLY A 76 26.90 -3.11 4.37
N ASN A 77 26.31 -3.19 5.56
CA ASN A 77 25.62 -4.41 5.99
C ASN A 77 24.22 -4.39 5.37
N TYR A 78 23.92 -5.42 4.59
CA TYR A 78 22.65 -5.56 3.90
C TYR A 78 21.73 -6.51 4.67
N TYR A 79 20.52 -6.05 4.94
CA TYR A 79 19.46 -6.82 5.58
C TYR A 79 18.28 -6.91 4.63
N THR A 80 17.71 -8.10 4.51
CA THR A 80 16.51 -8.31 3.70
C THR A 80 15.30 -8.31 4.61
N ILE A 81 14.29 -7.51 4.26
CA ILE A 81 12.99 -7.46 4.94
C ILE A 81 11.91 -7.85 3.93
N THR A 82 11.16 -8.91 4.19
CA THR A 82 10.05 -9.35 3.34
C THR A 82 8.73 -8.98 3.99
N ARG A 83 7.85 -8.31 3.23
CA ARG A 83 6.52 -7.85 3.69
C ARG A 83 5.43 -8.80 3.21
N TYR A 84 4.59 -9.24 4.14
CA TYR A 84 3.43 -10.08 3.85
C TYR A 84 2.12 -9.43 4.26
N PHE A 85 1.09 -9.60 3.42
CA PHE A 85 -0.28 -9.17 3.64
C PHE A 85 -1.23 -10.36 3.54
N TYR A 86 -2.49 -10.13 3.89
CA TYR A 86 -3.55 -11.14 3.91
C TYR A 86 -3.14 -12.33 4.79
N ASP A 87 -2.88 -12.05 6.08
CA ASP A 87 -2.52 -13.04 7.08
C ASP A 87 -1.25 -13.85 6.76
N GLY A 88 -0.32 -13.24 6.02
CA GLY A 88 0.95 -13.87 5.66
C GLY A 88 0.94 -14.58 4.30
N GLU A 89 -0.19 -14.63 3.60
CA GLU A 89 -0.34 -15.40 2.37
C GLU A 89 0.22 -14.70 1.13
N PHE A 90 0.38 -13.38 1.17
CA PHE A 90 0.77 -12.58 0.01
C PHE A 90 2.07 -11.82 0.24
N ASN A 91 3.13 -12.25 -0.45
CA ASN A 91 4.42 -11.57 -0.44
C ASN A 91 4.35 -10.33 -1.35
N PHE A 92 4.14 -9.18 -0.72
CA PHE A 92 3.97 -7.91 -1.42
C PHE A 92 5.30 -7.31 -1.89
N GLY A 93 6.36 -7.43 -1.10
CA GLY A 93 7.59 -6.72 -1.40
C GLY A 93 8.77 -7.21 -0.60
N VAL A 94 9.93 -7.17 -1.24
CA VAL A 94 11.23 -7.46 -0.63
C VAL A 94 12.00 -6.16 -0.56
N LEU A 95 12.45 -5.81 0.64
CA LEU A 95 13.29 -4.65 0.86
C LEU A 95 14.72 -5.09 1.14
N THR A 96 15.68 -4.39 0.56
CA THR A 96 17.09 -4.53 0.95
C THR A 96 17.51 -3.27 1.68
N TYR A 97 17.60 -3.34 3.00
CA TYR A 97 18.10 -2.28 3.86
C TYR A 97 19.63 -2.32 3.92
N ALA A 98 20.27 -1.19 3.67
CA ALA A 98 21.72 -1.02 3.70
C ALA A 98 22.11 0.03 4.72
N ALA A 99 22.72 -0.39 5.82
CA ALA A 99 23.31 0.52 6.80
C ALA A 99 24.77 0.83 6.39
N THR A 100 25.04 2.08 6.06
CA THR A 100 26.35 2.52 5.58
C THR A 100 26.88 3.70 6.40
N PRO A 101 28.20 3.97 6.39
CA PRO A 101 28.76 5.17 6.99
C PRO A 101 28.14 6.47 6.45
N ALA A 102 27.77 6.52 5.16
CA ALA A 102 27.22 7.71 4.51
C ALA A 102 25.72 7.94 4.80
N GLY A 103 25.08 7.01 5.51
CA GLY A 103 23.65 6.98 5.78
C GLY A 103 23.03 5.63 5.43
N SER A 104 21.72 5.54 5.61
CA SER A 104 20.97 4.32 5.39
C SER A 104 20.09 4.41 4.15
N TYR A 105 20.04 3.31 3.42
CA TYR A 105 19.37 3.20 2.14
C TYR A 105 18.49 1.96 2.10
N ILE A 106 17.46 2.00 1.28
CA ILE A 106 16.60 0.85 1.09
C ILE A 106 16.28 0.66 -0.39
N ARG A 107 16.47 -0.55 -0.87
CA ARG A 107 15.98 -0.98 -2.18
C ARG A 107 14.59 -1.55 -2.02
N PHE A 108 13.68 -1.18 -2.90
CA PHE A 108 12.37 -1.80 -3.00
C PHE A 108 12.32 -2.72 -4.21
N ASP A 109 11.97 -3.98 -4.00
CA ASP A 109 11.68 -4.93 -5.07
C ASP A 109 10.24 -5.48 -4.89
N ASP A 110 9.50 -5.55 -6.00
CA ASP A 110 8.16 -6.15 -6.02
C ASP A 110 8.26 -7.62 -5.56
N GLY A 111 7.33 -8.05 -4.71
CA GLY A 111 7.26 -9.43 -4.24
C GLY A 111 6.89 -10.39 -5.38
N PRO A 112 7.20 -11.70 -5.26
CA PRO A 112 6.94 -12.69 -6.31
C PRO A 112 5.44 -12.88 -6.62
N ASP A 113 4.55 -12.53 -5.69
CA ASP A 113 3.10 -12.62 -5.88
C ASP A 113 2.54 -11.41 -6.65
N LEU A 114 3.36 -10.37 -6.87
CA LEU A 114 3.07 -9.29 -7.79
C LEU A 114 3.45 -9.72 -9.21
N SER A 115 2.44 -9.91 -10.06
CA SER A 115 2.65 -10.23 -11.48
C SER A 115 3.08 -8.99 -12.30
N GLY A 116 4.36 -8.89 -12.67
CA GLY A 116 4.90 -7.80 -13.49
C GLY A 116 5.52 -6.66 -12.67
N ASN A 117 5.85 -5.52 -13.30
CA ASN A 117 6.27 -4.30 -12.59
C ASN A 117 5.01 -3.58 -12.07
N HIS A 118 4.52 -4.01 -10.92
CA HIS A 118 3.28 -3.49 -10.32
C HIS A 118 3.51 -2.15 -9.63
N THR A 119 4.71 -1.91 -9.10
CA THR A 119 5.07 -0.61 -8.56
C THR A 119 6.06 0.12 -9.47
N GLU A 120 5.96 1.44 -9.51
CA GLU A 120 6.98 2.27 -10.14
C GLU A 120 8.31 2.28 -9.36
N PHE A 121 8.34 1.67 -8.17
CA PHE A 121 9.48 1.63 -7.26
C PHE A 121 10.35 0.38 -7.41
N ASN A 122 9.87 -0.64 -8.14
CA ASN A 122 10.57 -1.91 -8.31
C ASN A 122 12.02 -1.73 -8.81
N GLY A 123 12.97 -2.32 -8.09
CA GLY A 123 14.40 -2.27 -8.39
C GLY A 123 15.09 -0.94 -8.09
N LYS A 124 14.43 0.01 -7.40
CA LYS A 124 15.00 1.33 -7.10
C LYS A 124 15.48 1.42 -5.66
N TRP A 125 16.56 2.17 -5.48
CA TRP A 125 17.10 2.55 -4.17
C TRP A 125 16.55 3.91 -3.73
N PHE A 126 16.27 4.03 -2.44
CA PHE A 126 15.82 5.27 -1.79
C PHE A 126 16.64 5.51 -0.53
N ARG A 127 16.64 6.76 -0.06
CA ARG A 127 17.07 7.05 1.31
C ARG A 127 16.04 6.49 2.29
N VAL A 128 16.50 6.11 3.47
CA VAL A 128 15.60 5.69 4.56
C VAL A 128 15.09 6.92 5.30
N THR A 129 13.80 6.95 5.62
CA THR A 129 13.20 8.01 6.45
C THR A 129 13.78 7.98 7.87
N ASN A 130 13.78 9.11 8.59
CA ASN A 130 14.28 9.15 9.98
C ASN A 130 13.51 8.18 10.90
N GLU A 131 12.19 8.06 10.69
CA GLU A 131 11.35 7.12 11.43
C GLU A 131 11.70 5.67 11.08
N GLY A 132 11.85 5.37 9.78
CA GLY A 132 12.29 4.06 9.28
C GLY A 132 13.64 3.64 9.83
N GLU A 133 14.61 4.55 9.85
CA GLU A 133 15.94 4.29 10.38
C GLU A 133 15.89 3.95 11.86
N THR A 134 15.16 4.75 12.64
CA THR A 134 15.00 4.51 14.08
C THR A 134 14.34 3.16 14.35
N ALA A 135 13.28 2.81 13.61
CA ALA A 135 12.57 1.55 13.76
C ALA A 135 13.46 0.34 13.42
N ILE A 136 14.18 0.38 12.29
CA ILE A 136 15.04 -0.73 11.84
C ILE A 136 16.23 -0.88 12.78
N GLN A 137 16.89 0.21 13.19
CA GLN A 137 18.03 0.13 14.11
C GLN A 137 17.63 -0.43 15.49
N ASN A 138 16.48 -0.01 16.03
CA ASN A 138 15.96 -0.56 17.29
C ASN A 138 15.61 -2.05 17.16
N LEU A 139 15.03 -2.45 16.03
CA LEU A 139 14.74 -3.85 15.73
C LEU A 139 16.02 -4.69 15.71
N LEU A 140 17.04 -4.23 14.99
CA LEU A 140 18.35 -4.88 14.89
C LEU A 140 19.04 -4.99 16.27
N GLN A 141 19.01 -3.92 17.06
CA GLN A 141 19.55 -3.92 18.43
C GLN A 141 18.84 -4.95 19.32
N THR A 142 17.52 -5.07 19.22
CA THR A 142 16.73 -6.06 19.97
C THR A 142 17.12 -7.50 19.60
N MET A 143 17.58 -7.71 18.36
CA MET A 143 18.10 -8.99 17.87
C MET A 143 19.58 -9.23 18.23
N GLY A 144 20.21 -8.32 18.99
CA GLY A 144 21.62 -8.42 19.37
C GLY A 144 22.60 -8.03 18.26
N VAL A 145 22.12 -7.40 17.19
CA VAL A 145 22.96 -6.87 16.12
C VAL A 145 23.51 -5.52 16.57
N SER A 146 24.84 -5.40 16.60
CA SER A 146 25.49 -4.13 16.93
C SER A 146 25.14 -3.07 15.88
N PRO A 147 24.65 -1.89 16.29
CA PRO A 147 24.33 -0.83 15.34
C PRO A 147 25.59 -0.42 14.59
N VAL A 148 25.46 -0.30 13.26
CA VAL A 148 26.50 0.33 12.45
C VAL A 148 26.49 1.79 12.84
N ALA A 149 27.55 2.25 13.51
CA ALA A 149 27.66 3.65 13.88
C ALA A 149 27.53 4.49 12.60
N PRO A 150 26.51 5.37 12.49
CA PRO A 150 26.49 6.31 11.38
C PRO A 150 27.79 7.10 11.46
N SER A 151 28.57 7.11 10.38
CA SER A 151 29.72 8.03 10.33
C SER A 151 29.11 9.40 10.50
N ALA A 152 29.55 10.12 11.54
CA ALA A 152 29.03 11.41 11.96
C ALA A 152 28.54 12.16 10.73
N ALA A 153 27.22 12.37 10.67
CA ALA A 153 26.57 13.02 9.55
C ALA A 153 27.41 14.23 9.19
N VAL A 154 27.81 14.34 7.92
CA VAL A 154 28.17 15.65 7.40
C VAL A 154 26.89 16.46 7.58
N GLU A 155 26.89 17.29 8.61
CA GLU A 155 25.87 18.28 8.89
C GLU A 155 25.81 19.13 7.63
N ILE A 156 24.90 18.80 6.71
CA ILE A 156 24.60 19.68 5.60
C ILE A 156 23.91 20.85 6.27
N GLY A 157 24.67 21.93 6.46
CA GLY A 157 24.26 23.13 7.18
C GLY A 157 22.90 23.65 6.71
N PRO A 158 22.27 24.52 7.52
CA PRO A 158 20.86 24.86 7.41
C PRO A 158 20.53 25.26 5.97
N ALA A 159 19.67 24.45 5.33
CA ALA A 159 19.00 24.85 4.11
C ALA A 159 18.35 26.21 4.37
N ALA A 160 18.79 27.20 3.61
CA ALA A 160 18.35 28.57 3.72
C ALA A 160 16.82 28.66 3.80
N SER A 161 16.37 29.51 4.73
CA SER A 161 15.02 29.99 4.94
C SER A 161 14.04 29.80 3.78
N ALA A 162 12.98 29.07 4.09
CA ALA A 162 11.58 29.43 3.86
C ALA A 162 11.30 30.34 2.65
N ASN A 163 10.83 29.72 1.55
CA ASN A 163 9.71 30.29 0.81
C ASN A 163 8.46 29.50 1.17
N THR A 164 7.72 30.05 2.14
CA THR A 164 6.33 29.76 2.41
C THR A 164 5.51 30.10 1.16
N THR A 165 5.23 29.11 0.33
CA THR A 165 4.15 29.22 -0.65
C THR A 165 2.98 28.39 -0.13
N ALA A 166 1.91 29.13 0.16
CA ALA A 166 0.65 28.68 0.71
C ALA A 166 0.05 27.46 0.00
N LEU A 167 -0.66 26.67 0.82
CA LEU A 167 -1.62 25.64 0.45
C LEU A 167 -2.41 25.98 -0.84
N SER A 168 -2.37 25.06 -1.80
CA SER A 168 -3.41 24.96 -2.82
C SER A 168 -4.31 23.76 -2.48
N PRO A 169 -5.53 23.98 -1.95
CA PRO A 169 -6.52 22.93 -1.77
C PRO A 169 -7.32 22.83 -3.07
N SER A 170 -7.02 21.83 -3.91
CA SER A 170 -7.98 21.17 -4.83
C SER A 170 -7.27 20.50 -6.01
N GLN A 171 -7.06 19.19 -5.91
CA GLN A 171 -7.15 18.31 -7.07
C GLN A 171 -7.87 17.04 -6.62
N PRO A 172 -9.19 16.91 -6.87
CA PRO A 172 -9.84 15.61 -6.80
C PRO A 172 -9.33 14.77 -7.98
N LEU A 173 -8.43 13.82 -7.71
CA LEU A 173 -8.06 12.78 -8.67
C LEU A 173 -9.26 11.84 -8.87
N ILE A 174 -10.06 12.21 -9.87
CA ILE A 174 -10.79 11.39 -10.84
C ILE A 174 -10.82 9.88 -10.51
N TRP A 175 -11.85 9.46 -9.77
CA TRP A 175 -12.40 8.09 -9.79
C TRP A 175 -13.87 8.06 -10.25
N VAL A 176 -14.29 9.03 -11.08
CA VAL A 176 -15.70 9.13 -11.53
C VAL A 176 -16.04 8.18 -12.70
N ALA A 177 -15.10 7.42 -13.26
CA ALA A 177 -15.40 6.58 -14.41
C ALA A 177 -16.25 5.31 -14.12
N VAL A 178 -16.50 4.95 -12.85
CA VAL A 178 -17.28 3.74 -12.53
C VAL A 178 -18.71 4.03 -12.05
N LEU A 179 -19.04 5.26 -11.62
CA LEU A 179 -20.39 5.54 -11.08
C LEU A 179 -21.43 6.02 -12.10
N VAL A 180 -21.04 6.42 -13.31
CA VAL A 180 -21.99 6.86 -14.36
C VAL A 180 -22.56 5.68 -15.15
N GLY A 181 -21.91 4.51 -15.16
CA GLY A 181 -22.39 3.33 -15.87
C GLY A 181 -23.61 2.65 -15.25
N VAL A 182 -23.79 2.74 -13.93
CA VAL A 182 -24.87 2.01 -13.23
C VAL A 182 -26.22 2.74 -13.31
N LEU A 183 -26.23 4.07 -13.48
CA LEU A 183 -27.48 4.85 -13.60
C LEU A 183 -28.12 4.82 -15.00
N ALA A 184 -27.35 4.47 -16.05
CA ALA A 184 -27.90 4.32 -17.40
C ALA A 184 -28.70 3.02 -17.60
N LEU A 185 -28.45 1.98 -16.80
CA LEU A 185 -29.21 0.72 -16.86
C LEU A 185 -30.55 0.78 -16.11
N SER A 186 -30.70 1.66 -15.11
CA SER A 186 -31.99 1.89 -14.44
C SER A 186 -32.99 2.71 -15.28
N GLY A 187 -32.52 3.55 -16.21
CA GLY A 187 -33.39 4.31 -17.11
C GLY A 187 -34.02 3.48 -18.24
N GLY A 188 -33.34 2.42 -18.69
CA GLY A 188 -33.83 1.56 -19.78
C GLY A 188 -35.02 0.67 -19.40
N ILE A 189 -35.12 0.27 -18.13
CA ILE A 189 -36.20 -0.62 -17.65
C ILE A 189 -37.54 0.14 -17.54
N LEU A 190 -37.53 1.45 -17.27
CA LEU A 190 -38.75 2.27 -17.26
C LEU A 190 -39.25 2.65 -18.67
N ALA A 191 -38.38 2.67 -19.68
CA ALA A 191 -38.78 2.98 -21.06
C ALA A 191 -39.48 1.79 -21.75
N LEU A 192 -39.14 0.54 -21.41
CA LEU A 192 -39.76 -0.65 -21.98
C LEU A 192 -41.19 -0.92 -21.45
N ALA A 193 -41.55 -0.38 -20.28
CA ALA A 193 -42.91 -0.51 -19.73
C ALA A 193 -43.96 0.38 -20.43
N ARG A 194 -43.55 1.36 -21.26
CA ARG A 194 -44.46 2.24 -22.02
C ARG A 194 -44.82 1.75 -23.42
N LEU A 195 -44.16 0.71 -23.94
CA LEU A 195 -44.34 0.26 -25.32
C LEU A 195 -45.25 -0.98 -25.49
N TYR A 196 -45.81 -1.53 -24.40
CA TYR A 196 -46.80 -2.61 -24.48
C TYR A 196 -48.18 -2.17 -23.97
N PRO A 197 -49.07 -1.65 -24.84
CA PRO A 197 -50.48 -1.57 -24.51
C PRO A 197 -51.04 -3.00 -24.40
N ILE A 198 -51.49 -3.37 -23.21
CA ILE A 198 -52.28 -4.59 -23.00
C ILE A 198 -53.66 -4.30 -23.61
N GLU A 199 -53.86 -4.73 -24.87
CA GLU A 199 -55.21 -4.80 -25.43
C GLU A 199 -56.04 -5.79 -24.61
N LYS A 200 -57.11 -5.27 -24.00
CA LYS A 200 -58.12 -6.08 -23.33
C LYS A 200 -58.94 -6.79 -24.40
N ALA A 201 -58.78 -8.11 -24.52
CA ALA A 201 -59.78 -8.95 -25.16
C ALA A 201 -61.07 -8.93 -24.33
N LYS A 202 -62.20 -8.67 -25.00
CA LYS A 202 -63.56 -8.83 -24.48
C LYS A 202 -63.93 -10.29 -24.41
#